data_AF-A0A1G5JES2-F1
#
_entry.id   AF-A0A1G5JES2-F1
#
_cell.length_a   1.000
_cell.length_b   1.000
_cell.length_c   1.000
_cell.angle_alpha   90.00
_cell.angle_beta   90.00
_cell.angle_gamma   90.00
#
_symmetry.space_group_name_H-M   'P 1'
#
loop_
_entity.id
_entity.type
_entity.pdbx_description
1 polymer ?
#
loop_
_entity_poly.entity_id
_entity_poly.type
_entity_poly.pdbx_seq_one_letter_code
_entity_poly.pdbx_strand_id
1 'polypeptide(L)'
;MIAYDKTLLANTFFLEGAQTLCDGGFITSEQLAAAHSKTPTLKTHNNLLVRIGFFVLGTLLYSSVVGAASLFVFAILSERYEWALWLYAVVGLAGSEFFARQNFFAHGLDDAFILGFVTLVATAVGMNTESATAAFVALAITGVFASIRYVHTLSTVLGMVGVAGFFACLAFDLELFSKLYVPFVGLLLGIALYASYYVVRAKDGMLFYKNVLCSVQVFALVLAYVSVNYFVVRELSVDLLGLAVLPGQDIPFAWVFYVLTFGLPIGYLWYGVKTKNKPLLWLGCLALVASVLTIRHYYGMLRPDAALILAGVLLFALAYGLIRKLRHKESGITYEPDRHSNKNTMLYAQAVIVNAQINVQPVANDTGGMPFGGGGFSGGGSSETY
;
A
#
# COMPACT_ATOMS: atom_id res chain seq x y z
N MET A 1 -8.52 -22.79 -5.38
CA MET A 1 -8.65 -22.81 -6.84
C MET A 1 -8.80 -21.36 -7.30
N ILE A 2 -8.04 -20.93 -8.31
CA ILE A 2 -8.14 -19.57 -8.87
C ILE A 2 -9.52 -19.42 -9.52
N ALA A 3 -10.18 -18.26 -9.34
CA ALA A 3 -11.52 -18.00 -9.86
C ALA A 3 -11.56 -17.78 -11.39
N TYR A 4 -10.43 -17.38 -11.97
CA TYR A 4 -10.26 -17.08 -13.39
C TYR A 4 -9.77 -18.28 -14.20
N ASP A 5 -10.07 -18.27 -15.50
CA ASP A 5 -9.42 -19.17 -16.45
C ASP A 5 -7.91 -18.89 -16.50
N LYS A 6 -7.11 -19.93 -16.25
CA LYS A 6 -5.65 -19.83 -16.20
C LYS A 6 -5.04 -19.40 -17.54
N THR A 7 -5.68 -19.77 -18.66
CA THR A 7 -5.22 -19.40 -20.01
C THR A 7 -5.44 -17.91 -20.27
N LEU A 8 -6.63 -17.39 -19.98
CA LEU A 8 -6.92 -15.96 -20.10
C LEU A 8 -6.07 -15.14 -19.13
N LEU A 9 -5.86 -15.61 -17.91
CA LEU A 9 -5.00 -14.96 -16.93
C LEU A 9 -3.54 -14.93 -17.41
N ALA A 10 -3.03 -16.03 -17.95
CA ALA A 10 -1.69 -16.09 -18.53
C ALA A 10 -1.53 -15.14 -19.73
N ASN A 11 -2.54 -15.06 -20.60
CA ASN A 11 -2.56 -14.12 -21.73
C ASN A 11 -2.51 -12.66 -21.26
N THR A 12 -3.26 -12.32 -20.20
CA THR A 12 -3.23 -10.97 -19.62
C THR A 12 -1.82 -10.61 -19.13
N PHE A 13 -1.17 -11.49 -18.36
CA PHE A 13 0.22 -11.27 -17.92
C PHE A 13 1.22 -11.24 -19.08
N PHE A 14 0.99 -12.02 -20.13
CA PHE A 14 1.80 -12.00 -21.34
C PHE A 14 1.71 -10.64 -22.05
N LEU A 15 0.50 -10.09 -22.22
CA LEU A 15 0.32 -8.78 -22.84
C LEU A 15 0.85 -7.63 -21.97
N GLU A 16 0.71 -7.70 -20.64
CA GLU A 16 1.40 -6.76 -19.75
C GLU A 16 2.92 -6.80 -19.96
N GLY A 17 3.50 -7.99 -20.07
CA GLY A 17 4.91 -8.17 -20.41
C GLY A 17 5.26 -7.60 -21.78
N ALA A 18 4.44 -7.85 -22.80
CA ALA A 18 4.63 -7.31 -24.15
C ALA A 18 4.57 -5.78 -24.15
N GLN A 19 3.66 -5.17 -23.40
CA GLN A 19 3.60 -3.72 -23.22
C GLN A 19 4.93 -3.18 -22.66
N THR A 20 5.46 -3.80 -21.60
CA THR A 20 6.75 -3.36 -21.03
C THR A 20 7.92 -3.50 -22.01
N LEU A 21 7.88 -4.49 -22.91
CA LEU A 21 8.87 -4.67 -23.97
C LEU A 21 8.71 -3.61 -25.07
N CYS A 22 7.47 -3.23 -25.40
CA CYS A 22 7.18 -2.16 -26.35
C CYS A 22 7.66 -0.81 -25.81
N ASP A 23 7.37 -0.51 -24.54
CA ASP A 23 7.82 0.70 -23.86
C ASP A 23 9.36 0.76 -23.79
N GLY A 24 10.02 -0.40 -23.68
CA GLY A 24 11.47 -0.54 -23.76
C GLY A 24 12.06 -0.49 -25.18
N GLY A 25 11.23 -0.37 -26.22
CA GLY A 25 11.64 -0.33 -27.62
C GLY A 25 12.14 -1.67 -28.18
N PHE A 26 11.86 -2.80 -27.53
CA PHE A 26 12.24 -4.13 -28.01
C PHE A 26 11.29 -4.69 -29.07
N ILE A 27 10.01 -4.28 -29.02
CA ILE A 27 8.99 -4.61 -30.01
C ILE A 27 8.34 -3.32 -30.53
N THR A 28 7.81 -3.36 -31.74
CA THR A 28 7.08 -2.22 -32.32
C THR A 28 5.65 -2.16 -31.82
N SER A 29 5.03 -0.97 -31.85
CA SER A 29 3.61 -0.81 -31.52
C SER A 29 2.70 -1.64 -32.42
N GLU A 30 3.12 -1.92 -33.66
CA GLU A 30 2.42 -2.81 -34.59
C GLU A 30 2.45 -4.27 -34.13
N GLN A 31 3.60 -4.76 -33.66
CA GLN A 31 3.74 -6.10 -33.10
C GLN A 31 2.90 -6.28 -31.84
N LEU A 32 2.86 -5.26 -30.98
CA LEU A 32 2.01 -5.24 -29.80
C LEU A 32 0.52 -5.27 -30.19
N ALA A 33 0.09 -4.44 -31.14
CA ALA A 33 -1.29 -4.43 -31.64
C ALA A 33 -1.69 -5.78 -32.27
N ALA A 34 -0.77 -6.41 -33.00
CA ALA A 34 -0.96 -7.75 -33.57
C ALA A 34 -1.05 -8.85 -32.49
N ALA A 35 -0.35 -8.69 -31.36
CA ALA A 35 -0.48 -9.59 -30.22
C ALA A 35 -1.86 -9.42 -29.56
N HIS A 36 -2.27 -8.17 -29.27
CA HIS A 36 -3.58 -7.87 -28.69
C HIS A 36 -4.76 -8.41 -29.50
N SER A 37 -4.69 -8.37 -30.84
CA SER A 37 -5.78 -8.87 -31.69
C SER A 37 -5.88 -10.39 -31.73
N LYS A 38 -4.80 -11.12 -31.42
CA LYS A 38 -4.74 -12.59 -31.49
C LYS A 38 -4.94 -13.27 -30.14
N THR A 39 -4.74 -12.57 -29.03
CA THR A 39 -4.79 -13.16 -27.69
C THR A 39 -6.02 -12.66 -26.91
N PRO A 40 -6.98 -13.53 -26.55
CA PRO A 40 -8.07 -13.15 -25.68
C PRO A 40 -7.55 -12.92 -24.26
N THR A 41 -8.02 -11.85 -23.61
CA THR A 41 -7.61 -11.46 -22.25
C THR A 41 -8.80 -11.19 -21.34
N LEU A 42 -8.49 -11.11 -20.05
CA LEU A 42 -9.43 -10.61 -19.05
C LEU A 42 -9.66 -9.10 -19.25
N LYS A 43 -10.82 -8.61 -18.81
CA LYS A 43 -11.16 -7.19 -18.75
C LYS A 43 -10.37 -6.57 -17.61
N THR A 44 -9.33 -5.82 -17.94
CA THR A 44 -8.41 -5.22 -16.98
C THR A 44 -8.04 -3.79 -17.39
N HIS A 45 -7.53 -3.01 -16.43
CA HIS A 45 -7.00 -1.67 -16.66
C HIS A 45 -5.64 -1.50 -16.00
N ASN A 46 -4.61 -1.26 -16.83
CA ASN A 46 -3.25 -1.04 -16.35
C ASN A 46 -3.03 0.36 -15.76
N ASN A 47 -3.87 1.33 -16.13
CA ASN A 47 -3.76 2.70 -15.61
C ASN A 47 -4.35 2.79 -14.20
N LEU A 48 -3.49 3.09 -13.23
CA LEU A 48 -3.86 3.21 -11.82
C LEU A 48 -4.98 4.22 -11.58
N LEU A 49 -4.98 5.37 -12.26
CA LEU A 49 -6.00 6.40 -12.06
C LEU A 49 -7.38 5.93 -12.55
N VAL A 50 -7.40 5.25 -13.69
CA VAL A 50 -8.63 4.65 -14.25
C VAL A 50 -9.15 3.56 -13.31
N ARG A 51 -8.26 2.69 -12.81
CA ARG A 51 -8.60 1.66 -11.84
C ARG A 51 -9.17 2.23 -10.54
N ILE A 52 -8.59 3.32 -10.03
CA ILE A 52 -9.14 4.04 -8.85
C ILE A 52 -10.53 4.59 -9.17
N GLY A 53 -10.73 5.20 -10.35
CA GLY A 53 -12.05 5.67 -10.78
C GLY A 53 -13.10 4.55 -10.78
N PHE A 54 -12.78 3.40 -11.38
CA PHE A 54 -13.67 2.24 -11.36
C PHE A 54 -13.86 1.62 -9.98
N PHE A 55 -12.87 1.70 -9.10
CA PHE A 55 -12.99 1.28 -7.71
C PHE A 55 -13.97 2.15 -6.94
N VAL A 56 -13.93 3.46 -7.12
CA VAL A 56 -14.90 4.39 -6.52
C VAL A 56 -16.31 4.08 -7.05
N LEU A 57 -16.46 3.92 -8.37
CA LEU A 57 -17.74 3.53 -8.97
C LEU A 57 -18.23 2.16 -8.47
N GLY A 58 -17.32 1.20 -8.29
CA GLY A 58 -17.64 -0.11 -7.73
C GLY A 58 -18.06 -0.05 -6.27
N THR A 59 -17.45 0.84 -5.49
CA THR A 59 -17.84 1.09 -4.10
C THR A 59 -19.24 1.70 -4.05
N LEU A 60 -19.54 2.67 -4.92
CA LEU A 60 -20.88 3.25 -5.04
C LEU A 60 -21.90 2.18 -5.42
N LEU A 61 -21.64 1.39 -6.47
CA LEU A 61 -22.50 0.29 -6.89
C LEU A 61 -22.74 -0.71 -5.74
N TYR A 62 -21.68 -1.14 -5.07
CA TYR A 62 -21.76 -2.08 -3.96
C TYR A 62 -22.60 -1.51 -2.82
N SER A 63 -22.37 -0.25 -2.45
CA SER A 63 -23.14 0.44 -1.42
C SER A 63 -24.60 0.64 -1.80
N SER A 64 -24.93 0.87 -3.08
CA SER A 64 -26.31 0.98 -3.54
C SER A 64 -27.05 -0.36 -3.45
N VAL A 65 -26.40 -1.46 -3.84
CA VAL A 65 -27.00 -2.81 -3.73
C VAL A 65 -27.23 -3.18 -2.27
N VAL A 66 -26.23 -2.98 -1.42
CA VAL A 66 -26.31 -3.25 0.02
C VAL A 66 -27.34 -2.32 0.70
N GLY A 67 -27.36 -1.04 0.34
CA GLY A 67 -28.32 -0.06 0.86
C GLY A 67 -29.76 -0.41 0.46
N ALA A 68 -29.99 -0.80 -0.79
CA ALA A 68 -31.31 -1.29 -1.21
C ALA A 68 -31.74 -2.54 -0.43
N ALA A 69 -30.82 -3.50 -0.23
CA ALA A 69 -31.08 -4.68 0.60
C ALA A 69 -31.38 -4.30 2.06
N SER A 70 -30.70 -3.28 2.59
CA SER A 70 -30.88 -2.81 3.98
C SER A 70 -32.30 -2.35 4.28
N LEU A 71 -33.00 -1.73 3.32
CA LEU A 71 -34.38 -1.25 3.50
C LEU A 71 -35.35 -2.38 3.91
N PHE A 72 -35.14 -3.57 3.38
CA PHE A 72 -35.93 -4.75 3.73
C PHE A 72 -35.40 -5.45 4.98
N VAL A 73 -34.08 -5.49 5.14
CA VAL A 73 -33.40 -6.21 6.22
C VAL A 73 -33.62 -5.54 7.58
N PHE A 74 -33.61 -4.20 7.64
CA PHE A 74 -33.89 -3.47 8.88
C PHE A 74 -35.31 -3.69 9.40
N ALA A 75 -36.28 -3.87 8.51
CA ALA A 75 -37.65 -4.18 8.89
C ALA A 75 -37.80 -5.58 9.51
N ILE A 76 -36.91 -6.53 9.14
CA ILE A 76 -36.98 -7.93 9.57
C ILE A 76 -36.08 -8.19 10.79
N LEU A 77 -34.89 -7.60 10.83
CA LEU A 77 -33.84 -7.88 11.82
C LEU A 77 -33.78 -6.81 12.92
N SER A 78 -34.88 -6.12 13.25
CA SER A 78 -34.94 -4.92 14.10
C SER A 78 -33.99 -4.88 15.31
N GLU A 79 -33.79 -6.00 16.03
CA GLU A 79 -32.88 -6.09 17.19
C GLU A 79 -31.53 -6.79 16.91
N ARG A 80 -31.32 -7.38 15.72
CA ARG A 80 -30.13 -8.16 15.34
C ARG A 80 -29.44 -7.60 14.09
N TYR A 81 -29.24 -6.28 14.06
CA TYR A 81 -28.65 -5.57 12.92
C TYR A 81 -27.25 -6.10 12.53
N GLU A 82 -26.51 -6.72 13.46
CA GLU A 82 -25.22 -7.37 13.20
C GLU A 82 -25.29 -8.48 12.15
N TRP A 83 -26.45 -9.14 12.02
CA TRP A 83 -26.66 -10.17 11.00
C TRP A 83 -26.79 -9.59 9.59
N ALA A 84 -27.12 -8.30 9.47
CA ALA A 84 -27.13 -7.62 8.19
C ALA A 84 -25.73 -7.57 7.56
N LEU A 85 -24.67 -7.47 8.38
CA LEU A 85 -23.28 -7.45 7.90
C LEU A 85 -22.89 -8.77 7.21
N TRP A 86 -23.39 -9.90 7.71
CA TRP A 86 -23.19 -11.19 7.05
C TRP A 86 -23.87 -11.25 5.69
N LEU A 87 -25.10 -10.74 5.58
CA LEU A 87 -25.78 -10.63 4.29
C LEU A 87 -24.99 -9.75 3.32
N TYR A 88 -24.49 -8.59 3.78
CA TYR A 88 -23.72 -7.68 2.93
C TYR A 88 -22.41 -8.32 2.47
N ALA A 89 -21.73 -9.04 3.34
CA ALA A 89 -20.55 -9.84 2.99
C ALA A 89 -20.88 -10.90 1.93
N VAL A 90 -22.02 -11.59 2.04
CA VAL A 90 -22.48 -12.56 1.02
C VAL A 90 -22.73 -11.88 -0.32
N VAL A 91 -23.36 -10.69 -0.34
CA VAL A 91 -23.52 -9.90 -1.56
C VAL A 91 -22.16 -9.52 -2.16
N GLY A 92 -21.19 -9.15 -1.33
CA GLY A 92 -19.83 -8.82 -1.76
C GLY A 92 -19.12 -10.03 -2.39
N LEU A 93 -19.23 -11.20 -1.76
CA LEU A 93 -18.67 -12.44 -2.28
C LEU A 93 -19.36 -12.86 -3.59
N ALA A 94 -20.69 -12.82 -3.64
CA ALA A 94 -21.46 -13.15 -4.84
C ALA A 94 -21.15 -12.20 -6.01
N GLY A 95 -21.02 -10.90 -5.74
CA GLY A 95 -20.58 -9.92 -6.73
C GLY A 95 -19.17 -10.19 -7.22
N SER A 96 -18.24 -10.53 -6.32
CA SER A 96 -16.86 -10.90 -6.69
C SER A 96 -16.82 -12.12 -7.61
N GLU A 97 -17.60 -13.17 -7.32
CA GLU A 97 -17.75 -14.35 -8.18
C GLU A 97 -18.40 -14.01 -9.53
N PHE A 98 -19.41 -13.15 -9.52
CA PHE A 98 -20.08 -12.71 -10.73
C PHE A 98 -19.11 -11.96 -11.66
N PHE A 99 -18.35 -11.00 -11.14
CA PHE A 99 -17.35 -10.27 -11.90
C PHE A 99 -16.22 -11.17 -12.39
N ALA A 100 -15.77 -12.12 -11.57
CA ALA A 100 -14.77 -13.10 -11.98
C ALA A 100 -15.26 -13.97 -13.16
N ARG A 101 -16.52 -14.44 -13.13
CA ARG A 101 -17.15 -15.16 -14.25
C ARG A 101 -17.34 -14.31 -15.50
N GLN A 102 -17.52 -13.00 -15.34
CA GLN A 102 -17.58 -12.02 -16.43
C GLN A 102 -16.20 -11.57 -16.93
N ASN A 103 -15.14 -12.26 -16.48
CA ASN A 103 -13.73 -12.04 -16.84
C ASN A 103 -13.17 -10.68 -16.41
N PHE A 104 -13.72 -10.04 -15.38
CA PHE A 104 -13.12 -8.83 -14.80
C PHE A 104 -11.97 -9.19 -13.86
N PHE A 105 -10.81 -8.59 -14.07
CA PHE A 105 -9.63 -8.81 -13.24
C PHE A 105 -8.82 -7.53 -13.10
N ALA A 106 -8.57 -7.11 -11.85
CA ALA A 106 -7.79 -5.91 -11.53
C ALA A 106 -8.32 -4.66 -12.26
N HIS A 107 -9.64 -4.61 -12.46
CA HIS A 107 -10.32 -3.53 -13.17
C HIS A 107 -10.67 -2.38 -12.23
N GLY A 108 -10.75 -2.64 -10.93
CA GLY A 108 -11.16 -1.70 -9.89
C GLY A 108 -12.60 -1.94 -9.45
N LEU A 109 -13.49 -2.23 -10.40
CA LEU A 109 -14.89 -2.55 -10.10
C LEU A 109 -15.00 -3.86 -9.29
N ASP A 110 -14.26 -4.88 -9.70
CA ASP A 110 -14.14 -6.16 -9.00
C ASP A 110 -13.46 -6.01 -7.63
N ASP A 111 -12.41 -5.18 -7.56
CA ASP A 111 -11.66 -4.93 -6.33
C ASP A 111 -12.57 -4.37 -5.21
N ALA A 112 -13.57 -3.54 -5.56
CA ALA A 112 -14.52 -2.97 -4.58
C ALA A 112 -15.34 -4.05 -3.86
N PHE A 113 -15.84 -5.05 -4.60
CA PHE A 113 -16.60 -6.16 -4.03
C PHE A 113 -15.71 -7.11 -3.25
N ILE A 114 -14.49 -7.36 -3.74
CA ILE A 114 -13.51 -8.22 -3.06
C ILE A 114 -13.11 -7.62 -1.70
N LEU A 115 -12.75 -6.33 -1.69
CA LEU A 115 -12.40 -5.64 -0.44
C LEU A 115 -13.62 -5.53 0.48
N GLY A 116 -14.79 -5.21 -0.08
CA GLY A 116 -16.04 -5.12 0.64
C GLY A 116 -16.35 -6.37 1.46
N PHE A 117 -16.33 -7.56 0.85
CA PHE A 117 -16.60 -8.79 1.60
C PHE A 117 -15.51 -9.09 2.63
N VAL A 118 -14.23 -8.89 2.29
CA VAL A 118 -13.11 -9.16 3.21
C VAL A 118 -13.25 -8.34 4.49
N THR A 119 -13.54 -7.05 4.35
CA THR A 119 -13.72 -6.16 5.50
C THR A 119 -15.01 -6.43 6.25
N LEU A 120 -16.13 -6.66 5.53
CA LEU A 120 -17.42 -6.89 6.18
C LEU A 120 -17.48 -8.20 6.97
N VAL A 121 -16.82 -9.27 6.51
CA VAL A 121 -16.70 -10.50 7.32
C VAL A 121 -15.92 -10.22 8.61
N ALA A 122 -14.81 -9.49 8.52
CA ALA A 122 -14.02 -9.14 9.70
C ALA A 122 -14.83 -8.29 10.70
N THR A 123 -15.56 -7.29 10.21
CA THR A 123 -16.45 -6.46 11.03
C THR A 123 -17.60 -7.27 11.62
N ALA A 124 -18.25 -8.14 10.83
CA ALA A 124 -19.34 -8.99 11.29
C ALA A 124 -18.89 -9.92 12.42
N VAL A 125 -17.73 -10.58 12.27
CA VAL A 125 -17.15 -11.42 13.33
C VAL A 125 -16.81 -10.58 14.55
N GLY A 126 -16.17 -9.42 14.37
CA GLY A 126 -15.81 -8.54 15.48
C GLY A 126 -17.00 -8.06 16.30
N MET A 127 -18.11 -7.69 15.64
CA MET A 127 -19.33 -7.25 16.32
C MET A 127 -20.06 -8.40 17.01
N ASN A 128 -20.28 -9.53 16.31
CA ASN A 128 -21.01 -10.66 16.89
C ASN A 128 -20.27 -11.34 18.06
N THR A 129 -18.95 -11.20 18.12
CA THR A 129 -18.12 -11.80 19.19
C THR A 129 -17.62 -10.78 20.21
N GLU A 130 -17.89 -9.49 19.99
CA GLU A 130 -17.35 -8.36 20.76
C GLU A 130 -15.82 -8.44 20.96
N SER A 131 -15.10 -9.01 19.98
CA SER A 131 -13.68 -9.35 20.13
C SER A 131 -12.85 -8.87 18.95
N ALA A 132 -11.91 -7.95 19.24
CA ALA A 132 -10.95 -7.47 18.27
C ALA A 132 -10.04 -8.60 17.75
N THR A 133 -9.63 -9.53 18.63
CA THR A 133 -8.85 -10.72 18.23
C THR A 133 -9.57 -11.53 17.15
N ALA A 134 -10.86 -11.81 17.33
CA ALA A 134 -11.66 -12.58 16.38
C ALA A 134 -11.83 -11.82 15.05
N ALA A 135 -12.02 -10.50 15.09
CA ALA A 135 -12.09 -9.66 13.90
C ALA A 135 -10.78 -9.71 13.07
N PHE A 136 -9.63 -9.62 13.73
CA PHE A 136 -8.32 -9.68 13.05
C PHE A 136 -8.01 -11.08 12.50
N VAL A 137 -8.42 -12.14 13.20
CA VAL A 137 -8.33 -13.52 12.68
C VAL A 137 -9.22 -13.68 11.44
N ALA A 138 -10.45 -13.18 11.49
CA ALA A 138 -11.35 -13.20 10.34
C ALA A 138 -10.76 -12.41 9.15
N LEU A 139 -10.19 -11.23 9.38
CA LEU A 139 -9.53 -10.42 8.36
C LEU A 139 -8.33 -11.15 7.73
N ALA A 140 -7.53 -11.84 8.55
CA ALA A 140 -6.40 -12.65 8.08
C ALA A 140 -6.88 -13.79 7.18
N ILE A 141 -7.90 -14.54 7.63
CA ILE A 141 -8.44 -15.70 6.89
C ILE A 141 -9.08 -15.25 5.57
N THR A 142 -9.95 -14.25 5.60
CA THR A 142 -10.64 -13.78 4.39
C THR A 142 -9.70 -13.07 3.43
N GLY A 143 -8.71 -12.32 3.95
CA GLY A 143 -7.66 -11.70 3.15
C GLY A 143 -6.81 -12.73 2.41
N VAL A 144 -6.40 -13.81 3.09
CA VAL A 144 -5.67 -14.93 2.47
C VAL A 144 -6.55 -15.67 1.45
N PHE A 145 -7.80 -15.94 1.79
CA PHE A 145 -8.75 -16.56 0.87
C PHE A 145 -8.90 -15.75 -0.42
N ALA A 146 -9.13 -14.44 -0.31
CA ALA A 146 -9.25 -13.54 -1.45
C ALA A 146 -7.95 -13.47 -2.27
N SER A 147 -6.81 -13.45 -1.59
CA SER A 147 -5.48 -13.46 -2.24
C SER A 147 -5.26 -14.72 -3.06
N ILE A 148 -5.64 -15.89 -2.55
CA ILE A 148 -5.48 -17.16 -3.27
C ILE A 148 -6.49 -17.29 -4.40
N ARG A 149 -7.76 -16.96 -4.14
CA ARG A 149 -8.86 -17.18 -5.08
C ARG A 149 -8.89 -16.17 -6.22
N TYR A 150 -8.70 -14.89 -5.91
CA TYR A 150 -8.78 -13.79 -6.88
C TYR A 150 -7.41 -13.22 -7.26
N VAL A 151 -6.31 -13.77 -6.73
CA VAL A 151 -4.95 -13.23 -6.98
C VAL A 151 -4.87 -11.74 -6.58
N HIS A 152 -5.67 -11.35 -5.58
CA HIS A 152 -5.94 -9.96 -5.28
C HIS A 152 -4.91 -9.40 -4.28
N THR A 153 -4.18 -8.39 -4.73
CA THR A 153 -2.99 -7.87 -4.03
C THR A 153 -3.34 -7.07 -2.78
N LEU A 154 -4.39 -6.23 -2.82
CA LEU A 154 -4.78 -5.41 -1.67
C LEU A 154 -5.36 -6.26 -0.53
N SER A 155 -6.08 -7.35 -0.85
CA SER A 155 -6.55 -8.29 0.17
C SER A 155 -5.41 -9.00 0.89
N THR A 156 -4.26 -9.18 0.23
CA THR A 156 -3.06 -9.73 0.90
C THR A 156 -2.56 -8.77 1.96
N VAL A 157 -2.55 -7.47 1.67
CA VAL A 157 -2.17 -6.43 2.64
C VAL A 157 -3.14 -6.45 3.83
N LEU A 158 -4.45 -6.48 3.57
CA LEU A 158 -5.45 -6.60 4.64
C LEU A 158 -5.27 -7.86 5.48
N GLY A 159 -4.99 -9.00 4.83
CA GLY A 159 -4.73 -10.26 5.53
C GLY A 159 -3.50 -10.15 6.45
N MET A 160 -2.43 -9.49 6.01
CA MET A 160 -1.24 -9.27 6.83
C MET A 160 -1.47 -8.25 7.95
N VAL A 161 -2.30 -7.23 7.74
CA VAL A 161 -2.80 -6.36 8.83
C VAL A 161 -3.57 -7.18 9.85
N GLY A 162 -4.41 -8.12 9.40
CA GLY A 162 -5.09 -9.10 10.26
C GLY A 162 -4.12 -9.90 11.11
N VAL A 163 -3.05 -10.44 10.51
CA VAL A 163 -2.02 -11.19 11.27
C VAL A 163 -1.29 -10.30 12.27
N ALA A 164 -0.86 -9.09 11.86
CA ALA A 164 -0.16 -8.17 12.76
C ALA A 164 -1.07 -7.70 13.92
N GLY A 165 -2.33 -7.38 13.63
CA GLY A 165 -3.34 -7.00 14.62
C GLY A 165 -3.66 -8.13 15.59
N PHE A 166 -3.74 -9.37 15.11
CA PHE A 166 -3.91 -10.55 15.97
C PHE A 166 -2.78 -10.66 17.01
N PHE A 167 -1.51 -10.57 16.59
CA PHE A 167 -0.39 -10.61 17.53
C PHE A 167 -0.35 -9.42 18.49
N ALA A 168 -0.81 -8.25 18.07
CA ALA A 168 -0.97 -7.11 18.96
C ALA A 168 -2.05 -7.38 20.02
N CYS A 169 -3.23 -7.85 19.62
CA CYS A 169 -4.31 -8.19 20.55
C CYS A 169 -3.93 -9.32 21.53
N LEU A 170 -3.09 -10.29 21.15
CA LEU A 170 -2.55 -11.28 22.09
C LEU A 170 -1.80 -10.62 23.27
N ALA A 171 -1.14 -9.48 23.04
CA ALA A 171 -0.44 -8.73 24.07
C ALA A 171 -1.35 -7.80 24.87
N PHE A 172 -2.27 -7.10 24.17
CA PHE A 172 -3.08 -6.04 24.77
C PHE A 172 -4.37 -6.55 25.42
N ASP A 173 -5.08 -7.47 24.76
CA ASP A 173 -6.39 -7.95 25.20
C ASP A 173 -6.26 -9.23 26.04
N LEU A 174 -5.39 -10.15 25.60
CA LEU A 174 -5.21 -11.46 26.23
C LEU A 174 -4.03 -11.52 27.21
N GLU A 175 -3.24 -10.45 27.29
CA GLU A 175 -2.06 -10.28 28.17
C GLU A 175 -1.13 -11.50 28.24
N LEU A 176 -1.02 -12.26 27.13
CA LEU A 176 -0.23 -13.50 27.05
C LEU A 176 1.27 -13.25 27.23
N PHE A 177 1.73 -12.04 26.94
CA PHE A 177 3.10 -11.60 27.15
C PHE A 177 3.12 -10.10 27.45
N SER A 178 4.20 -9.62 28.07
CA SER A 178 4.34 -8.20 28.41
C SER A 178 4.27 -7.32 27.16
N LYS A 179 3.48 -6.25 27.25
CA LYS A 179 3.29 -5.25 26.19
C LYS A 179 4.61 -4.59 25.77
N LEU A 180 5.63 -4.60 26.64
CA LEU A 180 6.99 -4.14 26.34
C LEU A 180 7.64 -4.93 25.19
N TYR A 181 7.22 -6.18 24.95
CA TYR A 181 7.78 -7.03 23.90
C TYR A 181 7.07 -6.90 22.55
N VAL A 182 5.96 -6.15 22.45
CA VAL A 182 5.22 -5.93 21.19
C VAL A 182 6.13 -5.45 20.04
N PRO A 183 7.04 -4.47 20.24
CA PRO A 183 8.02 -4.06 19.23
C PRO A 183 8.85 -5.23 18.65
N PHE A 184 9.31 -6.12 19.53
CA PHE A 184 10.14 -7.26 19.15
C PHE A 184 9.32 -8.37 18.49
N VAL A 185 8.08 -8.60 18.95
CA VAL A 185 7.15 -9.52 18.29
C VAL A 185 6.82 -9.04 16.87
N GLY A 186 6.59 -7.74 16.69
CA GLY A 186 6.39 -7.13 15.37
C GLY A 186 7.60 -7.27 14.45
N LEU A 187 8.81 -7.05 14.98
CA LEU A 187 10.05 -7.30 14.25
C LEU A 187 10.18 -8.77 13.80
N LEU A 188 9.99 -9.71 14.74
CA LEU A 188 10.06 -11.15 14.46
C LEU A 188 9.01 -11.58 13.44
N LEU A 189 7.79 -11.03 13.53
CA LEU A 189 6.73 -11.28 12.56
C LEU A 189 7.10 -10.74 11.17
N GLY A 190 7.66 -9.54 11.09
CA GLY A 190 8.19 -8.99 9.84
C GLY A 190 9.27 -9.89 9.22
N ILE A 191 10.22 -10.39 10.03
CA ILE A 191 11.24 -11.34 9.59
C ILE A 191 10.62 -12.66 9.11
N ALA A 192 9.65 -13.20 9.84
CA ALA A 192 8.97 -14.44 9.49
C ALA A 192 8.18 -14.32 8.17
N LEU A 193 7.46 -13.22 7.97
CA LEU A 193 6.76 -12.92 6.71
C LEU A 193 7.74 -12.72 5.55
N TYR A 194 8.87 -12.07 5.80
CA TYR A 194 9.92 -11.92 4.79
C TYR A 194 10.56 -13.26 4.40
N ALA A 195 10.79 -14.14 5.38
CA ALA A 195 11.28 -15.49 5.13
C ALA A 195 10.26 -16.34 4.35
N SER A 196 8.97 -16.27 4.72
CA SER A 196 7.91 -17.00 4.05
C SER A 196 7.78 -16.62 2.57
N TYR A 197 8.01 -15.33 2.23
CA TYR A 197 8.09 -14.88 0.84
C TYR A 197 9.11 -15.69 0.02
N TYR A 198 10.32 -15.93 0.53
CA TYR A 198 11.35 -16.70 -0.20
C TYR A 198 10.97 -18.17 -0.34
N VAL A 199 10.41 -18.76 0.71
CA VAL A 199 9.97 -20.17 0.70
C VAL A 199 8.85 -20.37 -0.32
N VAL A 200 7.86 -19.47 -0.34
CA VAL A 200 6.72 -19.59 -1.25
C VAL A 200 7.14 -19.25 -2.68
N ARG A 201 7.95 -18.21 -2.89
CA ARG A 201 8.42 -17.83 -4.23
C ARG A 201 9.18 -18.93 -4.95
N ALA A 202 9.87 -19.82 -4.22
CA ALA A 202 10.63 -20.92 -4.79
C ALA A 202 9.74 -22.06 -5.34
N LYS A 203 8.45 -22.08 -5.04
CA LYS A 203 7.52 -23.13 -5.50
C LYS A 203 7.07 -22.91 -6.94
N ASP A 204 6.88 -24.02 -7.65
CA ASP A 204 6.35 -24.01 -9.01
C ASP A 204 4.89 -23.47 -9.05
N GLY A 205 4.54 -22.79 -10.14
CA GLY A 205 3.19 -22.26 -10.35
C GLY A 205 2.89 -20.94 -9.63
N MET A 206 3.86 -20.32 -8.97
CA MET A 206 3.71 -19.00 -8.31
C MET A 206 3.75 -17.80 -9.26
N LEU A 207 3.81 -18.05 -10.57
CA LEU A 207 3.88 -17.01 -11.61
C LEU A 207 2.75 -15.97 -11.46
N PHE A 208 1.52 -16.44 -11.28
CA PHE A 208 0.34 -15.58 -11.15
C PHE A 208 0.35 -14.74 -9.87
N TYR A 209 1.03 -15.21 -8.82
CA TYR A 209 1.06 -14.56 -7.50
C TYR A 209 2.24 -13.60 -7.32
N LYS A 210 2.93 -13.22 -8.40
CA LYS A 210 4.11 -12.34 -8.33
C LYS A 210 3.82 -11.02 -7.59
N ASN A 211 2.69 -10.36 -7.89
CA ASN A 211 2.31 -9.09 -7.27
C ASN A 211 1.84 -9.26 -5.82
N VAL A 212 1.12 -10.36 -5.54
CA VAL A 212 0.73 -10.77 -4.19
C VAL A 212 1.96 -10.98 -3.31
N LEU A 213 2.94 -11.76 -3.78
CA LEU A 213 4.19 -12.01 -3.07
C LEU A 213 5.05 -10.75 -2.92
N CYS A 214 5.07 -9.88 -3.92
CA CYS A 214 5.74 -8.57 -3.80
C CYS A 214 5.16 -7.75 -2.65
N SER A 215 3.83 -7.75 -2.50
CA SER A 215 3.17 -7.04 -1.39
C SER A 215 3.48 -7.66 -0.03
N VAL A 216 3.58 -8.99 0.05
CA VAL A 216 4.07 -9.67 1.29
C VAL A 216 5.46 -9.18 1.66
N GLN A 217 6.38 -9.13 0.69
CA GLN A 217 7.73 -8.65 0.91
C GLN A 217 7.76 -7.18 1.37
N VAL A 218 6.99 -6.29 0.71
CA VAL A 218 6.95 -4.86 1.06
C VAL A 218 6.36 -4.66 2.46
N PHE A 219 5.21 -5.29 2.75
CA PHE A 219 4.59 -5.18 4.06
C PHE A 219 5.48 -5.73 5.17
N ALA A 220 6.12 -6.88 4.96
CA ALA A 220 7.05 -7.47 5.92
C ALA A 220 8.19 -6.51 6.29
N LEU A 221 8.79 -5.87 5.28
CA LEU A 221 9.88 -4.90 5.49
C LEU A 221 9.41 -3.63 6.20
N VAL A 222 8.22 -3.13 5.85
CA VAL A 222 7.61 -1.97 6.52
C VAL A 222 7.29 -2.31 7.96
N LEU A 223 6.63 -3.43 8.22
CA LEU A 223 6.28 -3.90 9.56
C LEU A 223 7.54 -4.02 10.42
N ALA A 224 8.58 -4.71 9.93
CA ALA A 224 9.81 -4.91 10.70
C ALA A 224 10.46 -3.57 11.10
N TYR A 225 10.48 -2.57 10.20
CA TYR A 225 11.03 -1.25 10.50
C TYR A 225 10.16 -0.45 11.46
N VAL A 226 8.85 -0.35 11.17
CA VAL A 226 7.89 0.42 11.98
C VAL A 226 7.84 -0.12 13.41
N SER A 227 7.92 -1.44 13.59
CA SER A 227 7.90 -2.07 14.92
C SER A 227 9.09 -1.71 15.81
N VAL A 228 10.21 -1.26 15.27
CA VAL A 228 11.42 -0.89 16.06
C VAL A 228 11.87 0.55 15.89
N ASN A 229 11.15 1.33 15.07
CA ASN A 229 11.43 2.74 14.93
C ASN A 229 11.14 3.46 16.25
N TYR A 230 12.11 4.22 16.75
CA TYR A 230 12.02 4.83 18.07
C TYR A 230 10.80 5.75 18.24
N PHE A 231 10.44 6.53 17.21
CA PHE A 231 9.26 7.39 17.26
C PHE A 231 7.99 6.57 17.43
N VAL A 232 7.80 5.54 16.61
CA VAL A 232 6.61 4.68 16.69
C VAL A 232 6.53 3.99 18.04
N VAL A 233 7.64 3.40 18.50
CA VAL A 233 7.66 2.67 19.77
C VAL A 233 7.40 3.60 20.95
N ARG A 234 7.99 4.80 20.97
CA ARG A 234 7.80 5.77 22.04
C ARG A 234 6.36 6.29 22.10
N GLU A 235 5.81 6.76 20.99
CA GLU A 235 4.45 7.32 20.97
C GLU A 235 3.41 6.24 21.28
N LEU A 236 3.53 5.04 20.71
CA LEU A 236 2.62 3.93 21.06
C LEU A 236 2.80 3.46 22.51
N SER A 237 4.00 3.58 23.09
CA SER A 237 4.21 3.26 24.51
C SER A 237 3.52 4.28 25.42
N VAL A 238 3.51 5.56 25.06
CA VAL A 238 2.78 6.59 25.79
C VAL A 238 1.28 6.33 25.70
N ASP A 239 0.75 6.18 24.47
CA ASP A 239 -0.68 6.06 24.22
C ASP A 239 -1.27 4.73 24.72
N LEU A 240 -0.58 3.62 24.49
CA LEU A 240 -1.13 2.28 24.76
C LEU A 240 -0.70 1.70 26.12
N LEU A 241 0.44 2.14 26.67
CA LEU A 241 0.95 1.65 27.96
C LEU A 241 0.80 2.66 29.09
N GLY A 242 0.35 3.88 28.80
CA GLY A 242 0.24 4.96 29.78
C GLY A 242 1.59 5.37 30.37
N LEU A 243 2.69 5.12 29.65
CA LEU A 243 4.03 5.47 30.12
C LEU A 243 4.19 7.00 30.11
N ALA A 244 4.32 7.59 31.30
CA ALA A 244 4.62 9.01 31.45
C ALA A 244 6.10 9.26 31.14
N VAL A 245 6.40 9.63 29.89
CA VAL A 245 7.75 10.03 29.48
C VAL A 245 7.86 11.55 29.56
N LEU A 246 8.62 12.04 30.55
CA LEU A 246 8.86 13.46 30.73
C LEU A 246 9.61 14.05 29.51
N PRO A 247 9.43 15.35 29.21
CA PRO A 247 10.20 16.03 28.16
C PRO A 247 11.71 15.86 28.38
N GLY A 248 12.42 15.35 27.37
CA GLY A 248 13.86 15.09 27.44
C GLY A 248 14.25 13.75 28.09
N GLN A 249 13.29 12.92 28.51
CA GLN A 249 13.55 11.55 28.94
C GLN A 249 13.22 10.55 27.84
N ASP A 250 13.93 9.43 27.88
CA ASP A 250 13.82 8.32 26.95
C ASP A 250 13.07 7.14 27.58
N ILE A 251 12.43 6.31 26.75
CA ILE A 251 11.81 5.06 27.19
C ILE A 251 12.87 4.03 27.63
N PRO A 252 12.50 3.04 28.47
CA PRO A 252 13.38 1.90 28.75
C PRO A 252 13.88 1.26 27.46
N PHE A 253 15.17 0.88 27.43
CA PHE A 253 15.84 0.32 26.26
C PHE A 253 15.89 1.22 25.01
N ALA A 254 15.70 2.53 25.14
CA ALA A 254 15.76 3.48 24.02
C ALA A 254 17.00 3.32 23.13
N TRP A 255 18.17 3.04 23.72
CA TRP A 255 19.40 2.81 22.96
C TRP A 255 19.27 1.67 21.93
N VAL A 256 18.51 0.60 22.23
CA VAL A 256 18.24 -0.51 21.30
C VAL A 256 17.44 0.01 20.12
N PHE A 257 16.37 0.76 20.40
CA PHE A 257 15.50 1.32 19.38
C PHE A 257 16.22 2.37 18.53
N TYR A 258 17.10 3.19 19.09
CA TYR A 258 17.96 4.09 18.32
C TYR A 258 18.89 3.32 17.37
N VAL A 259 19.58 2.28 17.87
CA VAL A 259 20.44 1.43 17.05
C VAL A 259 19.66 0.76 15.94
N LEU A 260 18.48 0.21 16.22
CA LEU A 260 17.64 -0.45 15.22
C LEU A 260 17.02 0.54 14.22
N THR A 261 16.65 1.74 14.67
CA THR A 261 16.11 2.80 13.81
C THR A 261 17.08 3.10 12.67
N PHE A 262 18.39 3.22 12.93
CA PHE A 262 19.38 3.48 11.86
C PHE A 262 19.99 2.22 11.26
N GLY A 263 20.23 1.20 12.08
CA GLY A 263 20.89 -0.03 11.66
C GLY A 263 20.05 -0.84 10.67
N LEU A 264 18.74 -0.89 10.86
CA LEU A 264 17.84 -1.70 10.03
C LEU A 264 17.71 -1.14 8.60
N PRO A 265 17.51 0.18 8.37
CA PRO A 265 17.59 0.77 7.02
C PRO A 265 18.95 0.57 6.33
N ILE A 266 20.06 0.71 7.06
CA ILE A 266 21.40 0.43 6.51
C ILE A 266 21.50 -1.04 6.10
N GLY A 267 20.98 -1.95 6.93
CA GLY A 267 20.87 -3.38 6.61
C GLY A 267 20.04 -3.64 5.35
N TYR A 268 18.90 -2.95 5.19
CA TYR A 268 18.06 -3.04 3.99
C TYR A 268 18.81 -2.60 2.74
N LEU A 269 19.53 -1.47 2.79
CA LEU A 269 20.32 -0.99 1.66
C LEU A 269 21.46 -1.96 1.30
N TRP A 270 22.22 -2.40 2.30
CA TRP A 270 23.34 -3.32 2.09
C TRP A 270 22.86 -4.66 1.50
N TYR A 271 21.82 -5.24 2.10
CA TYR A 271 21.27 -6.51 1.64
C TYR A 271 20.54 -6.38 0.30
N GLY A 272 19.87 -5.25 0.03
CA GLY A 272 19.25 -4.93 -1.25
C GLY A 272 20.26 -4.84 -2.40
N VAL A 273 21.42 -4.21 -2.16
CA VAL A 273 22.52 -4.18 -3.13
C VAL A 273 23.07 -5.59 -3.37
N LYS A 274 23.27 -6.38 -2.31
CA LYS A 274 23.82 -7.74 -2.39
C LYS A 274 22.89 -8.70 -3.14
N THR A 275 21.58 -8.62 -2.89
CA THR A 275 20.57 -9.52 -3.46
C THR A 275 19.94 -9.02 -4.75
N LYS A 276 20.28 -7.80 -5.19
CA LYS A 276 19.71 -7.14 -6.37
C LYS A 276 18.18 -6.95 -6.26
N ASN A 277 17.70 -6.73 -5.04
CA ASN A 277 16.27 -6.62 -4.74
C ASN A 277 15.87 -5.14 -4.64
N LYS A 278 15.04 -4.68 -5.59
CA LYS A 278 14.58 -3.28 -5.67
C LYS A 278 13.78 -2.87 -4.42
N PRO A 279 12.69 -3.55 -3.99
CA PRO A 279 11.96 -3.20 -2.77
C PRO A 279 12.82 -2.89 -1.54
N LEU A 280 13.86 -3.68 -1.27
CA LEU A 280 14.80 -3.43 -0.17
C LEU A 280 15.52 -2.09 -0.26
N LEU A 281 15.92 -1.69 -1.47
CA LEU A 281 16.60 -0.41 -1.68
C LEU A 281 15.66 0.77 -1.48
N TRP A 282 14.47 0.70 -2.08
CA TRP A 282 13.47 1.78 -2.00
C TRP A 282 13.01 1.98 -0.56
N LEU A 283 12.65 0.89 0.13
CA LEU A 283 12.24 0.94 1.52
C LEU A 283 13.39 1.29 2.46
N GLY A 284 14.62 0.85 2.17
CA GLY A 284 15.81 1.26 2.93
C GLY A 284 16.05 2.77 2.87
N CYS A 285 15.92 3.38 1.69
CA CYS A 285 16.01 4.83 1.52
C CYS A 285 14.88 5.57 2.27
N LEU A 286 13.64 5.13 2.12
CA LEU A 286 12.49 5.72 2.82
C LEU A 286 12.62 5.60 4.34
N ALA A 287 13.06 4.43 4.81
CA ALA A 287 13.27 4.18 6.23
C ALA A 287 14.43 5.02 6.79
N LEU A 288 15.51 5.26 6.04
CA LEU A 288 16.55 6.21 6.45
C LEU A 288 16.01 7.64 6.60
N VAL A 289 15.18 8.10 5.67
CA VAL A 289 14.53 9.41 5.79
C VAL A 289 13.68 9.45 7.06
N ALA A 290 12.85 8.44 7.30
CA ALA A 290 12.07 8.33 8.53
C ALA A 290 12.95 8.32 9.79
N SER A 291 14.11 7.67 9.76
CA SER A 291 15.06 7.59 10.88
C SER A 291 15.61 8.98 11.25
N VAL A 292 15.99 9.76 10.25
CA VAL A 292 16.46 11.14 10.43
C VAL A 292 15.36 12.03 11.01
N LEU A 293 14.12 11.87 10.52
CA LEU A 293 12.96 12.59 11.04
C LEU A 293 12.69 12.23 12.51
N THR A 294 12.84 10.96 12.89
CA THR A 294 12.72 10.50 14.29
C THR A 294 13.70 11.20 15.22
N ILE A 295 15.01 11.21 14.91
CA ILE A 295 15.99 11.90 15.77
C ILE A 295 15.70 13.40 15.86
N ARG A 296 15.36 14.01 14.73
CA ARG A 296 15.06 15.44 14.69
C ARG A 296 13.88 15.80 15.59
N HIS A 297 12.84 14.97 15.60
CA HIS A 297 11.65 15.19 16.41
C HIS A 297 11.98 15.28 17.91
N TYR A 298 12.89 14.43 18.42
CA TYR A 298 13.18 14.37 19.86
C TYR A 298 14.38 15.20 20.31
N TYR A 299 15.44 15.29 19.51
CA TYR A 299 16.68 15.89 19.99
C TYR A 299 16.89 17.34 19.61
N GLY A 300 16.10 17.93 18.70
CA GLY A 300 16.05 19.40 18.48
C GLY A 300 17.38 20.16 18.35
N MET A 301 18.52 19.47 18.21
CA MET A 301 19.87 20.01 18.49
C MET A 301 20.34 20.98 17.40
N LEU A 302 19.65 21.01 16.26
CA LEU A 302 19.99 21.79 15.09
C LEU A 302 18.76 22.58 14.63
N ARG A 303 18.97 23.85 14.25
CA ARG A 303 17.94 24.65 13.57
C ARG A 303 17.34 23.83 12.42
N PRO A 304 16.03 23.97 12.15
CA PRO A 304 15.32 23.25 11.09
C PRO A 304 16.10 23.19 9.77
N ASP A 305 16.66 24.35 9.41
CA ASP A 305 17.40 24.60 8.19
C ASP A 305 18.70 23.79 8.16
N ALA A 306 19.49 23.85 9.23
CA ALA A 306 20.79 23.18 9.33
C ALA A 306 20.65 21.64 9.32
N ALA A 307 19.65 21.10 10.01
CA ALA A 307 19.40 19.66 10.02
C ALA A 307 18.94 19.12 8.66
N LEU A 308 18.10 19.86 7.92
CA LEU A 308 17.69 19.47 6.57
C LEU A 308 18.86 19.54 5.59
N ILE A 309 19.72 20.55 5.71
CA ILE A 309 20.94 20.66 4.91
C ILE A 309 21.87 19.47 5.19
N LEU A 310 22.12 19.14 6.46
CA LEU A 310 23.04 18.06 6.84
C LEU A 310 22.50 16.69 6.43
N ALA A 311 21.19 16.45 6.59
CA ALA A 311 20.52 15.27 6.07
C ALA A 311 20.60 15.19 4.55
N GLY A 312 20.38 16.30 3.84
CA GLY A 312 20.52 16.40 2.40
C GLY A 312 21.95 16.09 1.93
N VAL A 313 22.97 16.62 2.62
CA VAL A 313 24.39 16.33 2.36
C VAL A 313 24.70 14.86 2.59
N LEU A 314 24.18 14.25 3.67
CA LEU A 314 24.38 12.84 3.95
C LEU A 314 23.71 11.95 2.89
N LEU A 315 22.47 12.24 2.52
CA LEU A 315 21.76 11.56 1.44
C LEU A 315 22.46 11.74 0.10
N PHE A 316 22.98 12.94 -0.18
CA PHE A 316 23.76 13.21 -1.38
C PHE A 316 25.07 12.42 -1.42
N ALA A 317 25.82 12.39 -0.31
CA ALA A 317 27.06 11.62 -0.21
C ALA A 317 26.80 10.12 -0.39
N LEU A 318 25.71 9.61 0.22
CA LEU A 318 25.29 8.22 0.08
C LEU A 318 24.87 7.91 -1.37
N ALA A 319 24.05 8.77 -1.98
CA ALA A 319 23.65 8.65 -3.38
C ALA A 319 24.87 8.70 -4.31
N TYR A 320 25.77 9.67 -4.14
CA TYR A 320 27.00 9.80 -4.91
C TYR A 320 27.90 8.57 -4.78
N GLY A 321 28.06 8.03 -3.56
CA GLY A 321 28.80 6.80 -3.30
C GLY A 321 28.17 5.59 -4.00
N LEU A 322 26.86 5.44 -3.94
CA LEU A 322 26.13 4.39 -4.66
C LEU A 322 26.29 4.54 -6.18
N ILE A 323 26.13 5.75 -6.73
CA ILE A 323 26.31 6.03 -8.15
C ILE A 323 27.72 5.66 -8.59
N ARG A 324 28.76 6.13 -7.88
CA ARG A 324 30.16 5.83 -8.23
C ARG A 324 30.43 4.33 -8.22
N LYS A 325 29.84 3.59 -7.28
CA LYS A 325 29.98 2.12 -7.17
C LYS A 325 29.20 1.35 -8.25
N LEU A 326 28.10 1.90 -8.75
CA LEU A 326 27.20 1.25 -9.71
C LEU A 326 27.40 1.72 -11.16
N ARG A 327 28.13 2.82 -11.39
CA ARG A 327 28.29 3.48 -12.69
C ARG A 327 28.84 2.57 -13.80
N HIS A 328 29.79 1.71 -13.48
CA HIS A 328 30.47 0.84 -14.46
C HIS A 328 30.05 -0.63 -14.34
N LYS A 329 28.93 -0.91 -13.66
CA LYS A 329 28.44 -2.28 -13.55
C LYS A 329 27.44 -2.54 -14.67
N GLU A 330 27.80 -3.42 -15.59
CA GLU A 330 26.89 -3.88 -16.65
C GLU A 330 26.02 -5.07 -16.24
N SER A 331 26.30 -5.67 -15.07
CA SER A 331 25.54 -6.82 -14.55
C SER A 331 24.95 -6.57 -13.16
N GLY A 332 23.65 -6.84 -13.02
CA GLY A 332 22.91 -6.65 -11.77
C GLY A 332 22.28 -5.27 -11.62
N ILE A 333 22.45 -4.63 -10.47
CA ILE A 333 22.00 -3.24 -10.29
C ILE A 333 23.06 -2.34 -10.93
N THR A 334 22.61 -1.51 -11.88
CA THR A 334 23.43 -0.51 -12.56
C THR A 334 22.83 0.88 -12.34
N TYR A 335 23.67 1.91 -12.48
CA TYR A 335 23.22 3.30 -12.60
C TYR A 335 22.82 3.65 -14.04
N GLU A 336 23.21 2.84 -15.01
CA GLU A 336 22.86 3.08 -16.40
C GLU A 336 21.33 3.04 -16.58
N PRO A 337 20.74 4.02 -17.28
CA PRO A 337 19.30 4.05 -17.47
C PRO A 337 18.87 2.78 -18.22
N ASP A 338 17.99 2.02 -17.58
CA ASP A 338 17.35 0.87 -18.20
C ASP A 338 16.59 1.36 -19.45
N ARG A 339 16.57 0.56 -20.53
CA ARG A 339 15.75 0.86 -21.72
C ARG A 339 14.26 0.96 -21.36
N HIS A 340 13.84 0.24 -20.31
CA HIS A 340 12.50 0.34 -19.74
C HIS A 340 12.27 1.59 -18.86
N SER A 341 13.32 2.34 -18.53
CA SER A 341 13.20 3.55 -17.71
C SER A 341 12.60 4.67 -18.55
N ASN A 342 11.45 5.19 -18.12
CA ASN A 342 10.86 6.36 -18.75
C ASN A 342 11.87 7.52 -18.63
N LYS A 343 12.44 7.92 -19.77
CA LYS A 343 13.47 8.98 -19.86
C LYS A 343 13.03 10.27 -19.17
N ASN A 344 11.72 10.48 -19.05
CA ASN A 344 11.14 11.67 -18.47
C ASN A 344 10.90 11.56 -16.95
N THR A 345 11.04 10.41 -16.29
CA THR A 345 10.78 10.31 -14.84
C THR A 345 11.70 11.22 -14.03
N MET A 346 12.99 11.29 -14.40
CA MET A 346 13.93 12.22 -13.78
C MET A 346 13.56 13.67 -14.09
N LEU A 347 13.13 13.95 -15.32
CA LEU A 347 12.66 15.28 -15.73
C LEU A 347 11.41 15.72 -14.95
N TYR A 348 10.44 14.81 -14.74
CA TYR A 348 9.25 15.07 -13.95
C TYR A 348 9.57 15.25 -12.47
N ALA A 349 10.46 14.42 -11.90
CA ALA A 349 10.91 14.60 -10.53
C ALA A 349 11.62 15.95 -10.34
N GLN A 350 12.49 16.34 -11.27
CA GLN A 350 13.11 17.67 -11.30
C GLN A 350 12.05 18.76 -11.40
N ALA A 351 11.07 18.63 -12.31
CA ALA A 351 10.01 19.60 -12.48
C ALA A 351 9.16 19.76 -11.20
N VAL A 352 8.85 18.67 -10.49
CA VAL A 352 8.12 18.73 -9.21
C VAL A 352 8.95 19.44 -8.15
N ILE A 353 10.25 19.14 -8.04
CA ILE A 353 11.14 19.80 -7.07
C ILE A 353 11.25 21.30 -7.37
N VAL A 354 11.46 21.67 -8.64
CA VAL A 354 11.54 23.07 -9.08
C VAL A 354 10.22 23.79 -8.78
N ASN A 355 9.08 23.21 -9.16
CA ASN A 355 7.78 23.83 -8.94
C ASN A 355 7.40 23.91 -7.44
N ALA A 356 7.79 22.94 -6.62
CA ALA A 356 7.57 22.97 -5.18
C ALA A 356 8.38 24.08 -4.46
N GLN A 357 9.45 24.56 -5.08
CA GLN A 357 10.26 25.68 -4.58
C GLN A 357 9.78 27.05 -5.09
N ILE A 358 8.88 27.08 -6.07
CA ILE A 358 8.26 28.33 -6.51
C ILE A 358 7.25 28.73 -5.45
N ASN A 359 7.62 29.73 -4.65
CA ASN A 359 6.70 30.40 -3.74
C ASN A 359 5.67 31.15 -4.59
N VAL A 360 4.54 30.51 -4.89
CA VAL A 360 3.40 31.18 -5.53
C VAL A 360 2.83 32.14 -4.48
N GLN A 361 3.45 33.31 -4.35
CA GLN A 361 2.81 34.45 -3.72
C GLN A 361 1.50 34.65 -4.48
N PRO A 362 0.32 34.59 -3.83
CA PRO A 362 -0.88 35.07 -4.49
C PRO A 362 -0.56 36.49 -4.91
N VAL A 363 -0.64 36.77 -6.21
CA VAL A 363 -0.58 38.14 -6.70
C VAL A 363 -1.65 38.87 -5.91
N ALA A 364 -1.23 39.78 -5.02
CA ALA A 364 -2.15 40.64 -4.33
C ALA A 364 -3.00 41.27 -5.42
N ASN A 365 -4.32 41.05 -5.36
CA ASN A 365 -5.25 41.70 -6.27
C ASN A 365 -4.97 43.20 -6.16
N ASP A 366 -4.28 43.72 -7.17
CA ASP A 366 -4.17 45.15 -7.37
C ASP A 366 -5.60 45.65 -7.39
N THR A 367 -5.92 46.60 -6.52
CA THR A 367 -7.23 47.24 -6.41
C THR A 367 -7.49 48.15 -7.62
N GLY A 368 -7.34 47.59 -8.83
CA GLY A 368 -7.73 48.16 -10.11
C GLY A 368 -8.83 47.27 -10.68
N GLY A 369 -10.04 47.81 -10.80
CA GLY A 369 -11.25 47.09 -11.17
C GLY A 369 -11.06 46.11 -12.34
N MET A 370 -11.40 44.84 -12.11
CA MET A 370 -11.47 43.81 -13.14
C MET A 370 -12.57 44.15 -14.17
N PRO A 371 -12.25 44.32 -15.46
CA PRO A 371 -13.23 44.61 -16.50
C PRO A 371 -13.74 43.30 -17.14
N PHE A 372 -14.18 42.34 -16.32
CA PHE A 372 -14.77 41.08 -16.80
C PHE A 372 -16.08 40.78 -16.07
N GLY A 373 -17.08 41.61 -16.36
CA GLY A 373 -18.49 41.32 -16.15
C GLY A 373 -19.17 41.23 -17.51
N GLY A 374 -19.36 40.00 -18.01
CA GLY A 374 -20.04 39.79 -19.29
C GLY A 374 -19.76 38.42 -19.89
N GLY A 375 -20.46 37.38 -19.43
CA GLY A 375 -20.39 36.06 -20.05
C GLY A 375 -21.08 35.00 -19.20
N GLY A 376 -22.35 34.74 -19.52
CA GLY A 376 -23.25 33.88 -18.75
C GLY A 376 -22.77 32.44 -18.61
N PHE A 377 -22.68 31.99 -17.37
CA PHE A 377 -22.58 30.58 -17.04
C PHE A 377 -24.01 30.04 -16.87
N SER A 378 -24.56 29.45 -17.94
CA SER A 378 -25.84 28.74 -17.88
C SER A 378 -25.63 27.36 -17.24
N GLY A 379 -25.54 27.34 -15.92
CA GLY A 379 -25.66 26.11 -15.13
C GLY A 379 -27.12 25.91 -14.77
N GLY A 380 -27.81 25.04 -15.51
CA GLY A 380 -29.19 24.63 -15.22
C GLY A 380 -29.27 23.87 -13.90
N GLY A 381 -29.51 24.59 -12.82
CA GLY A 381 -29.94 24.07 -11.53
C GLY A 381 -31.40 24.42 -11.32
N SER A 382 -32.24 23.39 -11.24
CA SER A 382 -33.64 23.47 -10.82
C SER A 382 -33.73 23.96 -9.38
N SER A 383 -34.27 25.16 -9.19
CA SER A 383 -34.88 25.57 -7.92
C SER A 383 -36.35 25.84 -8.19
N GLU A 384 -37.19 24.86 -7.86
CA GLU A 384 -38.63 25.04 -7.70
C GLU A 384 -38.87 25.89 -6.46
N THR A 385 -39.75 26.88 -6.60
CA THR A 385 -40.32 27.66 -5.50
C THR A 385 -41.81 27.36 -5.47
N TYR A 386 -42.30 26.81 -4.36
CA TYR A 386 -43.66 27.01 -3.86
C TYR A 386 -43.57 27.41 -2.40
#